data_AF-A0AAJ5U997-F1
#
_entry.id   AF-A0AAJ5U997-F1
#
_cell.length_a   1.000
_cell.length_b   1.000
_cell.length_c   1.000
_cell.angle_alpha   90.00
_cell.angle_beta   90.00
_cell.angle_gamma   90.00
#
_symmetry.space_group_name_H-M   'P 1'
#
loop_
_entity.id
_entity.type
_entity.pdbx_description
1 polymer ?
#
loop_
_entity_poly.entity_id
_entity_poly.type
_entity_poly.pdbx_seq_one_letter_code
_entity_poly.pdbx_strand_id
1 'polypeptide(L)'
;MEKLKALEQSAKWNADNWEPMTVASTKDILAIAEAFRALENEAQKNLEGALAWQQRAEAAEADAKEWRKKAMTQCAKREVAEAKLAELDRQEPVAWRYRTTNIHGEPNPDWTFSDIDSLMGLYQPLYARPAPAINLVAPDGLQLVPVEPTEDMISAALNFPAQTRKQYAAMLAAAQKPSTD
;
A
#
# COMPACT_ATOMS: atom_id res chain seq x y z
N MET A 1 66.20 -22.93 47.65
CA MET A 1 65.75 -23.70 48.83
C MET A 1 64.56 -23.07 49.55
N GLU A 2 64.40 -21.74 49.61
CA GLU A 2 63.26 -21.11 50.33
C GLU A 2 61.87 -21.42 49.75
N LYS A 3 61.73 -21.48 48.41
CA LYS A 3 60.45 -21.82 47.77
C LYS A 3 59.92 -23.21 48.15
N LEU A 4 60.83 -24.15 48.42
CA LEU A 4 60.47 -25.50 48.86
C LEU A 4 59.92 -25.49 50.29
N LYS A 5 60.50 -24.70 51.20
CA LYS A 5 59.99 -24.54 52.56
C LYS A 5 58.61 -23.86 52.60
N ALA A 6 58.38 -22.89 51.72
CA ALA A 6 57.08 -22.22 51.60
C ALA A 6 55.98 -23.20 51.11
N LEU A 7 56.30 -24.06 50.15
CA LEU A 7 55.40 -25.12 49.69
C LEU A 7 55.11 -26.15 50.79
N GLU A 8 56.12 -26.55 51.55
CA GLU A 8 55.96 -27.47 52.70
C GLU A 8 55.07 -26.86 53.80
N GLN A 9 55.28 -25.60 54.16
CA GLN A 9 54.45 -24.92 55.15
C GLN A 9 53.01 -24.74 54.65
N SER A 10 52.81 -24.43 53.37
CA SER A 10 51.48 -24.33 52.77
C SER A 10 50.77 -25.69 52.75
N ALA A 11 51.47 -26.78 52.40
CA ALA A 11 50.92 -28.12 52.41
C ALA A 11 50.55 -28.58 53.83
N LYS A 12 51.40 -28.26 54.81
CA LYS A 12 51.15 -28.58 56.22
C LYS A 12 49.98 -27.78 56.79
N TRP A 13 49.89 -26.49 56.48
CA TRP A 13 48.75 -25.67 56.86
C TRP A 13 47.44 -26.18 56.25
N ASN A 14 47.47 -26.59 54.98
CA ASN A 14 46.31 -27.19 54.32
C ASN A 14 45.92 -28.54 54.93
N ALA A 15 46.89 -29.36 55.38
CA ALA A 15 46.59 -30.64 56.01
C ALA A 15 46.04 -30.49 57.44
N ASP A 16 46.61 -29.56 58.21
CA ASP A 16 46.24 -29.33 59.61
C ASP A 16 44.92 -28.53 59.75
N ASN A 17 44.59 -27.68 58.75
CA ASN A 17 43.34 -26.92 58.68
C ASN A 17 42.34 -27.47 57.65
N TRP A 18 42.55 -28.70 57.16
CA TRP A 18 41.50 -29.40 56.43
C TRP A 18 40.44 -29.81 57.44
N GLU A 19 39.54 -28.87 57.78
CA GLU A 19 38.27 -29.23 58.36
C GLU A 19 37.69 -30.34 57.47
N PRO A 20 37.23 -31.47 58.03
CA PRO A 20 36.68 -32.54 57.23
C PRO A 20 35.58 -31.92 56.40
N MET A 21 35.85 -31.71 55.09
CA MET A 21 34.89 -31.21 54.13
C MET A 21 33.64 -32.00 54.40
N THR A 22 32.63 -31.35 54.98
CA THR A 22 31.35 -31.98 55.27
C THR A 22 30.92 -32.56 53.95
N VAL A 23 31.01 -33.88 53.83
CA VAL A 23 30.66 -34.58 52.60
C VAL A 23 29.24 -34.13 52.32
N ALA A 24 29.07 -33.36 51.23
CA ALA A 24 27.81 -32.73 50.91
C ALA A 24 26.72 -33.78 51.06
N SER A 25 25.71 -33.48 51.88
CA SER A 25 24.66 -34.46 52.12
C SER A 25 24.06 -34.83 50.78
N THR A 26 23.58 -36.07 50.61
CA THR A 26 22.82 -36.44 49.41
C THR A 26 21.68 -35.46 49.14
N LYS A 27 21.12 -34.86 50.21
CA LYS A 27 20.13 -33.80 50.13
C LYS A 27 20.67 -32.51 49.47
N ASP A 28 21.89 -32.11 49.80
CA ASP A 28 22.54 -30.92 49.22
C ASP A 28 22.86 -31.14 47.74
N ILE A 29 23.34 -32.34 47.38
CA ILE A 29 23.64 -32.72 45.99
C ILE A 29 22.35 -32.69 45.15
N LEU A 30 21.23 -33.22 45.67
CA LEU A 30 19.94 -33.17 44.99
C LEU A 30 19.42 -31.75 44.83
N ALA A 31 19.52 -30.92 45.87
CA ALA A 31 19.10 -29.52 45.81
C ALA A 31 19.90 -28.72 44.76
N ILE A 32 21.22 -28.96 44.67
CA ILE A 32 22.07 -28.36 43.64
C ILE A 32 21.63 -28.82 42.24
N ALA A 33 21.36 -30.11 42.05
CA ALA A 33 20.91 -30.64 40.76
C ALA A 33 19.55 -30.07 40.33
N GLU A 34 18.62 -29.90 41.26
CA GLU A 34 17.32 -29.25 41.01
C GLU A 34 17.49 -27.77 40.63
N ALA A 35 18.38 -27.05 41.32
CA ALA A 35 18.70 -25.66 41.00
C ALA A 35 19.29 -25.51 39.59
N PHE A 36 20.18 -26.42 39.18
CA PHE A 36 20.72 -26.43 37.81
C PHE A 36 19.64 -26.69 36.76
N ARG A 37 18.74 -27.66 36.99
CA ARG A 37 17.62 -27.90 36.06
C ARG A 37 16.69 -26.69 35.97
N ALA A 38 16.42 -26.01 37.08
CA ALA A 38 15.62 -24.79 37.08
C ALA A 38 16.29 -23.68 36.24
N LEU A 39 17.60 -23.50 36.41
CA LEU A 39 18.37 -22.54 35.64
C LEU A 39 18.41 -22.87 34.14
N GLU A 40 18.59 -24.14 33.78
CA GLU A 40 18.58 -24.61 32.39
C GLU A 40 17.21 -24.34 31.73
N ASN A 41 16.12 -24.65 32.42
CA ASN A 41 14.77 -24.36 31.94
C ASN A 41 14.53 -22.85 31.75
N GLU A 42 15.02 -22.02 32.67
CA GLU A 42 14.91 -20.57 32.54
C GLU A 42 15.74 -20.04 31.36
N ALA A 43 16.97 -20.52 31.20
CA ALA A 43 17.84 -20.16 30.08
C ALA A 43 17.20 -20.54 28.74
N GLN A 44 16.58 -21.71 28.65
CA GLN A 44 15.88 -22.15 27.45
C GLN A 44 14.65 -21.28 27.15
N LYS A 45 13.85 -20.95 28.16
CA LYS A 45 12.72 -20.03 28.01
C LYS A 45 13.16 -18.64 27.55
N ASN A 46 14.28 -18.15 28.07
CA ASN A 46 14.85 -16.87 27.67
C ASN A 46 15.36 -16.90 26.22
N LEU A 47 15.98 -18.01 25.80
CA LEU A 47 16.42 -18.21 24.42
C LEU A 47 15.23 -18.25 23.45
N GLU A 48 14.18 -18.98 23.78
CA GLU A 48 12.94 -19.02 22.99
C GLU A 48 12.29 -17.62 22.89
N GLY A 49 12.27 -16.88 24.01
CA GLY A 49 11.82 -15.50 24.04
C GLY A 49 12.64 -14.58 23.12
N ALA A 50 13.97 -14.70 23.15
CA ALA A 50 14.88 -13.93 22.30
C ALA A 50 14.68 -14.26 20.81
N LEU A 51 14.53 -15.54 20.47
CA LEU A 51 14.26 -15.98 19.10
C LEU A 51 12.93 -15.42 18.58
N ALA A 52 11.88 -15.46 19.42
CA ALA A 52 10.59 -14.88 19.06
C ALA A 52 10.67 -13.36 18.84
N TRP A 53 11.47 -12.65 19.65
CA TRP A 53 11.73 -11.23 19.45
C TRP A 53 12.48 -10.95 18.14
N GLN A 54 13.49 -11.76 17.82
CA GLN A 54 14.24 -11.64 16.57
C GLN A 54 13.33 -11.83 15.35
N GLN A 55 12.49 -12.87 15.34
CA GLN A 55 11.55 -13.12 14.24
C GLN A 55 10.55 -11.96 14.05
N ARG A 56 10.07 -11.37 15.14
CA ARG A 56 9.20 -10.19 15.07
C ARG A 56 9.93 -8.97 14.50
N ALA A 57 11.20 -8.77 14.86
CA ALA A 57 12.00 -7.67 14.33
C ALA A 57 12.25 -7.85 12.82
N GLU A 58 12.57 -9.06 12.37
CA GLU A 58 12.75 -9.38 10.95
C GLU A 58 11.47 -9.17 10.14
N ALA A 59 10.31 -9.61 10.67
CA ALA A 59 9.01 -9.36 10.05
C ALA A 59 8.68 -7.87 9.96
N ALA A 60 8.92 -7.10 11.03
CA ALA A 60 8.71 -5.66 11.04
C ALA A 60 9.63 -4.92 10.04
N GLU A 61 10.87 -5.38 9.85
CA GLU A 61 11.78 -4.82 8.84
C GLU A 61 11.29 -5.12 7.42
N ALA A 62 10.77 -6.32 7.16
CA ALA A 62 10.18 -6.68 5.87
C ALA A 62 8.98 -5.79 5.54
N ASP A 63 8.07 -5.59 6.49
CA ASP A 63 6.92 -4.70 6.35
C ASP A 63 7.37 -3.26 6.09
N ALA A 64 8.37 -2.77 6.83
CA ALA A 64 8.92 -1.42 6.63
C ALA A 64 9.51 -1.23 5.23
N LYS A 65 10.21 -2.24 4.68
CA LYS A 65 10.72 -2.22 3.30
C LYS A 65 9.59 -2.15 2.28
N GLU A 66 8.52 -2.92 2.48
CA GLU A 66 7.35 -2.88 1.60
C GLU A 66 6.67 -1.50 1.62
N TRP A 67 6.45 -0.94 2.82
CA TRP A 67 5.88 0.40 2.97
C TRP A 67 6.74 1.47 2.32
N ARG A 68 8.06 1.39 2.45
CA ARG A 68 8.97 2.31 1.78
C ARG A 68 8.85 2.24 0.26
N LYS A 69 8.74 1.03 -0.31
CA LYS A 69 8.51 0.83 -1.75
C LYS A 69 7.17 1.42 -2.19
N LYS A 70 6.09 1.19 -1.44
CA LYS A 70 4.77 1.78 -1.71
C LYS A 70 4.81 3.31 -1.66
N ALA A 71 5.46 3.87 -0.65
CA ALA A 71 5.62 5.31 -0.49
C ALA A 71 6.38 5.93 -1.68
N MET A 72 7.50 5.35 -2.11
CA MET A 72 8.25 5.82 -3.28
C MET A 72 7.39 5.81 -4.55
N THR A 73 6.62 4.74 -4.78
CA THR A 73 5.70 4.67 -5.92
C THR A 73 4.62 5.76 -5.85
N GLN A 74 4.08 6.04 -4.67
CA GLN A 74 3.09 7.10 -4.49
C GLN A 74 3.68 8.49 -4.71
N CYS A 75 4.90 8.76 -4.24
CA CYS A 75 5.62 9.99 -4.53
C CYS A 75 5.81 10.18 -6.04
N ALA A 76 6.28 9.16 -6.75
CA ALA A 76 6.44 9.21 -8.20
C ALA A 76 5.11 9.48 -8.94
N LYS A 77 4.01 8.84 -8.50
CA LYS A 77 2.67 9.10 -9.05
C LYS A 77 2.23 10.54 -8.81
N ARG A 78 2.50 11.07 -7.61
CA ARG A 78 2.19 12.45 -7.25
C ARG A 78 2.97 13.44 -8.08
N GLU A 79 4.28 13.25 -8.26
CA GLU A 79 5.12 14.09 -9.11
C GLU A 79 4.61 14.13 -10.56
N VAL A 80 4.23 12.97 -11.11
CA VAL A 80 3.62 12.89 -12.45
C VAL A 80 2.28 13.63 -12.50
N ALA A 81 1.45 13.51 -11.47
CA ALA A 81 0.16 14.22 -11.40
C ALA A 81 0.34 15.74 -11.28
N GLU A 82 1.28 16.19 -10.43
CA GLU A 82 1.62 17.60 -10.26
C GLU A 82 2.22 18.19 -11.55
N ALA A 83 3.08 17.46 -12.25
CA ALA A 83 3.61 17.88 -13.54
C ALA A 83 2.50 18.02 -14.61
N LYS A 84 1.53 17.09 -14.62
CA LYS A 84 0.36 17.19 -15.51
C LYS A 84 -0.55 18.37 -15.15
N LEU A 85 -0.74 18.64 -13.86
CA LEU A 85 -1.51 19.80 -13.42
C LEU A 85 -0.84 21.10 -13.85
N ALA A 86 0.47 21.23 -13.63
CA ALA A 86 1.25 22.38 -14.08
C ALA A 86 1.24 22.55 -15.61
N GLU A 87 1.19 21.45 -16.37
CA GLU A 87 1.01 21.49 -17.82
C GLU A 87 -0.39 21.93 -18.24
N LEU A 88 -1.43 21.55 -17.49
CA LEU A 88 -2.81 22.02 -17.73
C LEU A 88 -2.93 23.51 -17.41
N ASP A 89 -2.30 23.98 -16.33
CA ASP A 89 -2.31 25.40 -15.92
C ASP A 89 -1.62 26.32 -16.94
N ARG A 90 -0.73 25.79 -17.79
CA ARG A 90 -0.08 26.55 -18.88
C ARG A 90 -0.91 26.63 -20.16
N GLN A 91 -1.98 25.85 -20.29
CA GLN A 91 -2.77 25.87 -21.52
C GLN A 91 -3.62 27.14 -21.58
N GLU A 92 -3.55 27.83 -22.70
CA GLU A 92 -4.50 28.90 -22.99
C GLU A 92 -5.84 28.29 -23.43
N PRO A 93 -6.97 28.86 -23.00
CA PRO A 93 -8.28 28.43 -23.49
C PRO A 93 -8.39 28.70 -24.99
N VAL A 94 -8.90 27.71 -25.72
CA VAL A 94 -9.08 27.80 -27.18
C VAL A 94 -10.46 28.35 -27.55
N ALA A 95 -11.42 28.23 -26.63
CA ALA A 95 -12.72 28.85 -26.75
C ALA A 95 -13.29 29.16 -25.37
N TRP A 96 -14.33 29.98 -25.35
CA TRP A 96 -15.08 30.29 -24.14
C TRP A 96 -16.56 29.95 -24.36
N ARG A 97 -17.18 29.27 -23.40
CA ARG A 97 -18.64 29.07 -23.38
C ARG A 97 -19.29 29.94 -22.31
N TYR A 98 -20.47 30.46 -22.57
CA TYR A 98 -21.20 31.27 -21.61
C TYR A 98 -22.67 30.86 -21.54
N ARG A 99 -23.29 31.16 -20.40
CA ARG A 99 -24.75 31.07 -20.25
C ARG A 99 -25.34 32.45 -20.45
N THR A 100 -26.28 32.56 -21.36
CA THR A 100 -27.14 33.74 -21.46
C THR A 100 -28.24 33.65 -20.41
N THR A 101 -28.73 34.80 -19.95
CA THR A 101 -29.96 34.86 -19.16
C THR A 101 -31.12 35.31 -20.05
N ASN A 102 -32.32 34.84 -19.77
CA ASN A 102 -33.53 35.39 -20.36
C ASN A 102 -33.81 36.82 -19.83
N ILE A 103 -34.89 37.45 -20.32
CA ILE A 103 -35.30 38.80 -19.91
C ILE A 103 -35.65 38.93 -18.41
N HIS A 104 -35.81 37.80 -17.71
CA HIS A 104 -36.11 37.74 -16.28
C HIS A 104 -34.87 37.44 -15.43
N GLY A 105 -33.69 37.34 -16.03
CA GLY A 105 -32.44 37.03 -15.33
C GLY A 105 -32.24 35.54 -15.05
N GLU A 106 -33.08 34.66 -15.57
CA GLU A 106 -32.93 33.21 -15.40
C GLU A 106 -31.95 32.66 -16.45
N PRO A 107 -31.03 31.75 -16.08
CA PRO A 107 -30.07 31.18 -17.03
C PRO A 107 -30.78 30.32 -18.07
N ASN A 108 -30.49 30.56 -19.35
CA ASN A 108 -30.96 29.72 -20.45
C ASN A 108 -30.35 28.30 -20.36
N PRO A 109 -31.10 27.26 -20.77
CA PRO A 109 -30.65 25.87 -20.68
C PRO A 109 -29.51 25.55 -21.66
N ASP A 110 -29.49 26.23 -22.81
CA ASP A 110 -28.52 25.99 -23.88
C ASP A 110 -27.27 26.83 -23.71
N TRP A 111 -26.12 26.24 -24.02
CA TRP A 111 -24.83 26.93 -24.03
C TRP A 111 -24.65 27.70 -25.34
N THR A 112 -24.07 28.90 -25.25
CA THR A 112 -23.64 29.67 -26.43
C THR A 112 -22.12 29.82 -26.42
N PHE A 113 -21.52 29.88 -27.61
CA PHE A 113 -20.07 29.98 -27.82
C PHE A 113 -19.73 31.35 -28.40
N SER A 114 -18.63 31.96 -27.96
CA SER A 114 -18.15 33.23 -28.49
C SER A 114 -16.62 33.26 -28.47
N ASP A 115 -16.04 33.86 -29.50
CA ASP A 115 -14.60 34.07 -29.64
C ASP A 115 -14.15 35.41 -29.01
N ILE A 116 -15.07 36.18 -28.42
CA ILE A 116 -14.84 37.53 -27.90
C ILE A 116 -14.75 37.50 -26.38
N ASP A 117 -13.62 37.96 -25.85
CA ASP A 117 -13.27 37.96 -24.41
C ASP A 117 -14.00 39.03 -23.56
N SER A 118 -15.12 39.59 -24.04
CA SER A 118 -15.62 40.90 -23.59
C SER A 118 -16.81 40.90 -22.63
N LEU A 119 -17.27 39.75 -22.12
CA LEU A 119 -18.35 39.67 -21.11
C LEU A 119 -17.84 39.12 -19.77
N MET A 120 -17.46 40.02 -18.87
CA MET A 120 -16.96 39.68 -17.53
C MET A 120 -17.97 38.80 -16.74
N GLY A 121 -17.58 37.57 -16.40
CA GLY A 121 -18.17 36.78 -15.31
C GLY A 121 -19.05 35.58 -15.68
N LEU A 122 -19.37 35.35 -16.96
CA LEU A 122 -20.22 34.23 -17.39
C LEU A 122 -19.50 33.17 -18.23
N TYR A 123 -18.21 33.33 -18.49
CA TYR A 123 -17.46 32.40 -19.32
C TYR A 123 -16.82 31.26 -18.53
N GLN A 124 -16.95 30.07 -19.07
CA GLN A 124 -16.18 28.90 -18.71
C GLN A 124 -15.16 28.62 -19.82
N PRO A 125 -13.85 28.58 -19.52
CA PRO A 125 -12.82 28.29 -20.50
C PRO A 125 -12.96 26.86 -21.04
N LEU A 126 -12.72 26.70 -22.33
CA LEU A 126 -12.62 25.41 -23.02
C LEU A 126 -11.19 25.25 -23.56
N TYR A 127 -10.49 24.22 -23.09
CA TYR A 127 -9.11 23.93 -23.48
C TYR A 127 -9.06 22.93 -24.64
N ALA A 128 -8.07 23.06 -25.53
CA ALA A 128 -7.97 22.23 -26.74
C ALA A 128 -7.65 20.75 -26.50
N ARG A 129 -7.07 20.38 -25.36
CA ARG A 129 -6.66 18.98 -25.14
C ARG A 129 -7.85 18.11 -24.74
N PRO A 130 -7.97 16.89 -25.29
CA PRO A 130 -8.66 15.85 -24.57
C PRO A 130 -7.91 15.67 -23.25
N ALA A 131 -8.61 15.76 -22.12
CA ALA A 131 -8.05 15.40 -20.81
C ALA A 131 -7.25 14.10 -21.01
N PRO A 132 -5.97 14.04 -20.59
CA PRO A 132 -5.10 12.93 -20.94
C PRO A 132 -5.82 11.62 -20.63
N ALA A 133 -6.05 10.81 -21.67
CA ALA A 133 -6.83 9.57 -21.62
C ALA A 133 -6.29 8.51 -20.64
N ILE A 134 -5.21 8.82 -19.92
CA ILE A 134 -4.53 7.98 -18.94
C ILE A 134 -5.41 7.56 -17.74
N ASN A 135 -6.54 8.23 -17.48
CA ASN A 135 -7.46 7.85 -16.39
C ASN A 135 -8.91 7.60 -16.85
N LEU A 136 -9.13 7.15 -18.09
CA LEU A 136 -10.40 6.51 -18.46
C LEU A 136 -10.28 4.98 -18.37
N VAL A 137 -9.56 4.48 -17.36
CA VAL A 137 -9.93 3.18 -16.79
C VAL A 137 -11.32 3.41 -16.22
N ALA A 138 -12.33 2.93 -16.93
CA ALA A 138 -13.70 3.01 -16.46
C ALA A 138 -13.71 2.45 -15.02
N PRO A 139 -14.29 3.17 -14.04
CA PRO A 139 -14.43 2.67 -12.68
C PRO A 139 -14.89 1.21 -12.70
N ASP A 140 -14.34 0.37 -11.82
CA ASP A 140 -14.69 -1.05 -11.75
C ASP A 140 -16.22 -1.24 -11.84
N GLY A 141 -16.66 -1.92 -12.90
CA GLY A 141 -18.09 -2.13 -13.21
C GLY A 141 -18.68 -1.30 -14.36
N LEU A 142 -17.93 -0.36 -14.95
CA LEU A 142 -18.36 0.36 -16.15
C LEU A 142 -17.73 -0.25 -17.42
N GLN A 143 -18.57 -0.79 -18.31
CA GLN A 143 -18.14 -1.33 -19.60
C GLN A 143 -18.03 -0.19 -20.62
N LEU A 144 -16.86 -0.03 -21.25
CA LEU A 144 -16.70 0.90 -22.36
C LEU A 144 -17.45 0.34 -23.57
N VAL A 145 -18.49 1.07 -24.00
CA VAL A 145 -19.19 0.75 -25.24
C VAL A 145 -18.29 1.19 -26.40
N PRO A 146 -18.05 0.34 -27.42
CA PRO A 146 -17.30 0.73 -28.60
C PRO A 146 -17.85 2.01 -29.23
N VAL A 147 -16.96 2.92 -29.63
CA VAL A 147 -17.33 4.20 -30.26
C VAL A 147 -18.01 3.98 -31.62
N GLU A 148 -17.61 2.92 -32.32
CA GLU A 148 -18.27 2.45 -33.54
C GLU A 148 -19.01 1.13 -33.24
N PRO A 149 -20.32 1.03 -33.54
CA PRO A 149 -21.07 -0.19 -33.30
C PRO A 149 -20.55 -1.33 -34.17
N THR A 150 -20.33 -2.50 -33.58
CA THR A 150 -19.88 -3.69 -34.31
C THR A 150 -20.98 -4.22 -35.23
N GLU A 151 -20.59 -5.01 -36.24
CA GLU A 151 -21.52 -5.68 -37.17
C GLU A 151 -22.63 -6.45 -36.43
N ASP A 152 -22.29 -7.07 -35.29
CA ASP A 152 -23.24 -7.78 -34.42
C ASP A 152 -24.22 -6.83 -33.71
N MET A 153 -23.75 -5.67 -33.25
CA MET A 153 -24.61 -4.64 -32.65
C MET A 153 -25.56 -4.05 -33.69
N ILE A 154 -25.09 -3.83 -34.91
CA ILE A 154 -25.89 -3.35 -36.04
C ILE A 154 -26.96 -4.39 -36.40
N SER A 155 -26.57 -5.66 -36.51
CA SER A 155 -27.49 -6.77 -36.78
C SER A 155 -28.55 -6.94 -35.69
N ALA A 156 -28.17 -6.79 -34.42
CA ALA A 156 -29.10 -6.83 -33.29
C ALA A 156 -30.11 -5.68 -33.29
N ALA A 157 -29.68 -4.47 -33.68
CA ALA A 157 -30.56 -3.32 -33.79
C ALA A 157 -31.60 -3.47 -34.91
N LEU A 158 -31.21 -4.07 -36.04
CA LEU A 158 -32.07 -4.27 -37.20
C LEU A 158 -33.14 -5.37 -36.99
N ASN A 159 -32.91 -6.32 -36.07
CA ASN A 159 -33.82 -7.44 -35.82
C ASN A 159 -35.07 -7.09 -34.97
N PHE A 160 -35.16 -5.90 -34.38
CA PHE A 160 -36.29 -5.51 -33.55
C PHE A 160 -36.95 -4.21 -34.04
N PRO A 161 -38.09 -4.25 -34.74
CA PRO A 161 -38.78 -3.03 -35.13
C PRO A 161 -39.49 -2.42 -33.90
N ALA A 162 -39.14 -1.17 -33.58
CA ALA A 162 -39.88 -0.26 -32.69
C ALA A 162 -39.81 -0.44 -31.15
N GLN A 163 -38.90 -1.24 -30.59
CA GLN A 163 -38.67 -1.26 -29.13
C GLN A 163 -37.23 -0.88 -28.75
N THR A 164 -37.00 0.42 -28.58
CA THR A 164 -35.69 1.03 -28.22
C THR A 164 -35.02 0.37 -27.02
N ARG A 165 -35.79 -0.08 -26.01
CA ARG A 165 -35.21 -0.79 -24.85
C ARG A 165 -34.65 -2.17 -25.18
N LYS A 166 -35.30 -2.93 -26.06
CA LYS A 166 -34.85 -4.28 -26.44
C LYS A 166 -33.65 -4.22 -27.38
N GLN A 167 -33.67 -3.27 -28.31
CA GLN A 167 -32.51 -2.97 -29.17
C GLN A 167 -31.30 -2.58 -28.33
N TYR A 168 -31.47 -1.67 -27.37
CA TYR A 168 -30.39 -1.23 -26.49
C TYR A 168 -29.85 -2.37 -25.62
N ALA A 169 -30.72 -3.22 -25.07
CA ALA A 169 -30.29 -4.39 -24.30
C ALA A 169 -29.52 -5.42 -25.16
N ALA A 170 -29.95 -5.65 -26.40
CA ALA A 170 -29.25 -6.55 -27.32
C ALA A 170 -27.88 -5.97 -27.76
N MET A 171 -27.80 -4.66 -28.00
CA MET A 171 -26.55 -3.97 -28.30
C MET A 171 -25.56 -4.02 -27.13
N LEU A 172 -26.03 -3.81 -25.89
CA LEU A 172 -25.19 -3.94 -24.70
C LEU A 172 -24.69 -5.38 -24.50
N ALA A 173 -25.52 -6.38 -24.80
CA ALA A 173 -25.13 -7.79 -24.71
C ALA A 173 -24.08 -8.19 -25.77
N ALA A 174 -24.10 -7.53 -26.94
CA ALA A 174 -23.16 -7.75 -28.04
C ALA A 174 -21.86 -6.92 -27.90
N ALA A 175 -21.80 -5.96 -26.98
CA ALA A 175 -20.58 -5.19 -26.72
C ALA A 175 -19.47 -6.11 -26.20
N GLN A 176 -18.29 -6.04 -26.81
CA GLN A 176 -17.13 -6.83 -26.41
C GLN A 176 -16.82 -6.61 -24.92
N LYS A 177 -16.58 -7.72 -24.20
CA LYS A 177 -16.12 -7.65 -22.81
C LYS A 177 -14.61 -7.42 -22.80
N PRO A 178 -14.08 -6.56 -21.90
CA PRO A 178 -12.65 -6.44 -21.74
C PRO A 178 -12.06 -7.80 -21.36
N SER A 179 -11.03 -8.23 -22.09
CA SER A 179 -10.25 -9.44 -21.73
C SER A 179 -9.63 -9.20 -20.36
N THR A 180 -9.88 -10.14 -19.46
CA THR A 180 -9.30 -10.18 -18.12
C THR A 180 -8.08 -11.09 -18.20
N ASP A 181 -7.00 -10.54 -18.76
CA ASP A 181 -5.67 -11.14 -18.71
C ASP A 181 -4.84 -10.49 -17.58
#